data_AF-A0A9E4N219-F1
#
_entry.id   AF-A0A9E4N219-F1
#
_cell.length_a   1.000
_cell.length_b   1.000
_cell.length_c   1.000
_cell.angle_alpha   90.00
_cell.angle_beta   90.00
_cell.angle_gamma   90.00
#
_symmetry.space_group_name_H-M   'P 1'
#
loop_
_entity.id
_entity.type
_entity.pdbx_description
1 polymer ?
#
loop_
_entity_poly.entity_id
_entity_poly.type
_entity_poly.pdbx_seq_one_letter_code
_entity_poly.pdbx_strand_id
1 'polypeptide(L)'
;MQLNLIIDDWSMDLDVTEDYIQAMSDSFINMDKGMDEDWQIGQKWVSNPSRNQRCQLAASKLLAALETNNEKLDLMIGGDIRSRMNGIKQVIIDNGSSPDRVGRFHLTTPSG
;
A
#
# COMPACT_ATOMS: atom_id res chain seq x y z
N MET A 1 -7.64 -14.17 3.45
CA MET A 1 -6.30 -14.43 2.87
C MET A 1 -5.44 -13.28 3.36
N GLN A 2 -4.35 -13.54 4.05
CA GLN A 2 -3.63 -12.52 4.81
C GLN A 2 -2.61 -11.77 3.94
N LEU A 3 -2.54 -10.45 4.10
CA LEU A 3 -1.47 -9.60 3.58
C LEU A 3 -0.47 -9.37 4.70
N ASN A 4 0.74 -9.88 4.56
CA ASN A 4 1.80 -9.69 5.54
C ASN A 4 2.47 -8.33 5.33
N LEU A 5 2.43 -7.49 6.35
CA LEU A 5 3.16 -6.23 6.41
C LEU A 5 4.42 -6.44 7.24
N ILE A 6 5.57 -6.07 6.70
CA ILE A 6 6.83 -5.98 7.44
C ILE A 6 7.23 -4.51 7.45
N ILE A 7 7.43 -3.94 8.63
CA ILE A 7 7.81 -2.55 8.83
C ILE A 7 9.03 -2.55 9.74
N ASP A 8 10.19 -2.20 9.18
CA ASP A 8 11.49 -2.33 9.83
C ASP A 8 11.66 -3.72 10.51
N ASP A 9 11.64 -3.77 11.84
CA ASP A 9 11.87 -4.96 12.66
C ASP A 9 10.57 -5.65 13.12
N TRP A 10 9.39 -5.11 12.79
CA TRP A 10 8.11 -5.69 13.18
C TRP A 10 7.27 -6.11 11.98
N SER A 11 6.33 -7.02 12.21
CA SER A 11 5.42 -7.46 11.16
C SER A 11 4.01 -7.72 11.70
N MET A 12 3.02 -7.58 10.83
CA MET A 12 1.62 -7.86 11.12
C MET A 12 0.91 -8.43 9.91
N ASP A 13 -0.13 -9.21 10.13
CA ASP A 13 -0.98 -9.72 9.06
C ASP A 13 -2.29 -8.94 9.03
N LEU A 14 -2.59 -8.32 7.88
CA LEU A 14 -3.91 -7.78 7.60
C LEU A 14 -4.79 -8.87 7.01
N ASP A 15 -5.85 -9.25 7.72
CA ASP A 15 -6.85 -10.17 7.18
C ASP A 15 -7.83 -9.41 6.28
N VAL A 16 -7.46 -9.31 5.01
CA VAL A 16 -8.34 -8.79 3.97
C VAL A 16 -9.09 -9.98 3.37
N THR A 17 -10.41 -10.02 3.48
CA THR A 17 -11.21 -11.05 2.82
C THR A 17 -11.51 -10.67 1.37
N GLU A 18 -11.82 -11.65 0.52
CA GLU A 18 -12.24 -11.36 -0.85
C GLU A 18 -13.57 -10.59 -0.85
N ASP A 19 -14.49 -10.93 0.04
CA ASP A 19 -15.76 -10.23 0.23
C ASP A 19 -15.55 -8.75 0.60
N TYR A 20 -14.54 -8.46 1.44
CA TYR A 20 -14.17 -7.09 1.79
C TYR A 20 -13.65 -6.32 0.57
N ILE A 21 -12.79 -6.94 -0.25
CA ILE A 21 -12.29 -6.33 -1.49
C ILE A 21 -13.46 -6.00 -2.43
N GLN A 22 -14.41 -6.92 -2.58
CA GLN A 22 -15.59 -6.69 -3.41
C GLN A 22 -16.47 -5.56 -2.87
N ALA A 23 -16.74 -5.56 -1.56
CA ALA A 23 -17.54 -4.54 -0.90
C ALA A 23 -16.91 -3.13 -0.97
N MET A 24 -15.57 -3.06 -0.99
CA MET A 24 -14.82 -1.80 -1.01
C MET A 24 -14.39 -1.36 -2.42
N SER A 25 -14.80 -2.06 -3.47
CA SER A 25 -14.43 -1.78 -4.86
C SER A 25 -14.65 -0.31 -5.27
N ASP A 26 -15.78 0.30 -4.88
CA ASP A 26 -16.08 1.72 -5.14
C ASP A 26 -15.11 2.66 -4.43
N SER A 27 -14.64 2.29 -3.22
CA SER A 27 -13.65 3.07 -2.47
C SER A 27 -12.29 3.04 -3.15
N PHE A 28 -11.91 1.89 -3.72
CA PHE A 28 -10.67 1.75 -4.48
C PHE A 28 -10.69 2.63 -5.74
N ILE A 29 -11.83 2.66 -6.46
CA ILE A 29 -12.01 3.56 -7.62
C ILE A 29 -11.85 5.03 -7.22
N ASN A 30 -12.39 5.44 -6.07
CA ASN A 30 -12.22 6.82 -5.61
C ASN A 30 -10.78 7.13 -5.21
N MET A 31 -10.08 6.17 -4.62
CA MET A 31 -8.67 6.32 -4.32
C MET A 31 -7.82 6.42 -5.60
N ASP A 32 -8.19 5.69 -6.65
CA ASP A 32 -7.54 5.73 -7.96
C ASP A 32 -7.67 7.08 -8.65
N LYS A 33 -8.86 7.69 -8.57
CA LYS A 33 -9.08 9.04 -9.09
C LYS A 33 -8.19 10.06 -8.39
N GLY A 34 -7.97 9.92 -7.08
CA GLY A 34 -6.99 10.74 -6.36
C GLY A 34 -5.56 10.48 -6.83
N MET A 35 -5.24 9.24 -7.22
CA MET A 35 -3.91 8.88 -7.74
C MET A 35 -3.61 9.39 -9.16
N ASP A 36 -4.60 9.92 -9.87
CA ASP A 36 -4.40 10.54 -11.19
C ASP A 36 -3.88 11.99 -11.10
N GLU A 37 -3.80 12.55 -9.89
CA GLU A 37 -3.16 13.85 -9.61
C GLU A 37 -1.62 13.76 -9.63
N ASP A 38 -0.95 14.90 -9.47
CA ASP A 38 0.49 14.96 -9.30
C ASP A 38 0.89 14.56 -7.88
N TRP A 39 1.68 13.50 -7.73
CA TRP A 39 2.12 13.01 -6.43
C TRP A 39 3.61 13.26 -6.21
N GLN A 40 3.96 13.66 -4.99
CA GLN A 40 5.34 13.69 -4.55
C GLN A 40 5.78 12.29 -4.10
N ILE A 41 6.72 11.70 -4.83
CA ILE A 41 7.38 10.43 -4.48
C ILE A 41 8.85 10.75 -4.17
N GLY A 42 9.19 10.74 -2.88
CA GLY A 42 10.49 11.22 -2.40
C GLY A 42 10.71 12.68 -2.74
N GLN A 43 11.76 12.98 -3.49
CA GLN A 43 12.11 14.36 -3.93
C GLN A 43 11.54 14.73 -5.31
N LYS A 44 10.71 13.88 -5.92
CA LYS A 44 10.20 14.09 -7.29
C LYS A 44 8.69 14.18 -7.32
N TRP A 45 8.18 15.10 -8.13
CA TRP A 45 6.78 15.13 -8.54
C TRP A 45 6.58 14.20 -9.73
N VAL A 46 5.59 13.32 -9.63
CA VAL A 46 5.24 12.34 -10.65
C VAL A 46 3.79 12.55 -11.04
N SER A 47 3.60 12.95 -12.30
CA SER A 47 2.29 12.98 -12.95
C SER A 47 1.97 11.60 -13.51
N ASN A 48 0.74 11.14 -13.33
CA ASN A 48 0.27 9.81 -13.77
C ASN A 48 1.20 8.66 -13.34
N PRO A 49 1.29 8.38 -12.02
CA PRO A 49 2.16 7.33 -11.51
C PRO A 49 1.83 5.97 -12.14
N SER A 50 2.89 5.23 -12.50
CA SER A 50 2.77 3.83 -12.94
C SER A 50 2.14 2.96 -11.86
N ARG A 51 1.64 1.77 -12.23
CA ARG A 51 1.03 0.81 -11.28
C ARG A 51 1.91 0.57 -10.06
N ASN A 52 3.22 0.36 -10.25
CA ASN A 52 4.16 0.16 -9.14
C ASN A 52 4.27 1.41 -8.25
N GLN A 53 4.32 2.61 -8.83
CA GLN A 53 4.37 3.87 -8.06
C GLN A 53 3.06 4.13 -7.30
N ARG A 54 1.90 3.80 -7.88
CA ARG A 54 0.61 3.84 -7.19
C ARG A 54 0.59 2.91 -5.98
N CYS A 55 1.17 1.71 -6.12
CA CYS A 55 1.30 0.78 -5.00
C CYS A 55 2.27 1.28 -3.92
N GLN A 56 3.35 1.98 -4.29
CA GLN A 56 4.22 2.67 -3.33
C GLN A 56 3.46 3.76 -2.58
N LEU A 57 2.67 4.59 -3.28
CA LEU A 57 1.84 5.63 -2.66
C LEU A 57 0.80 5.03 -1.71
N ALA A 58 0.13 3.95 -2.12
CA ALA A 58 -0.81 3.22 -1.27
C ALA A 58 -0.10 2.71 -0.01
N ALA A 59 1.05 2.05 -0.15
CA ALA A 59 1.78 1.52 0.99
C ALA A 59 2.36 2.63 1.91
N SER A 60 2.70 3.82 1.39
CA SER A 60 3.03 4.99 2.22
C SER A 60 1.82 5.48 3.02
N LYS A 61 0.64 5.53 2.40
CA LYS A 61 -0.60 5.87 3.10
C LYS A 61 -0.96 4.82 4.16
N LEU A 62 -0.65 3.54 3.90
CA LEU A 62 -0.83 2.45 4.85
C LEU A 62 0.05 2.65 6.09
N LEU A 63 1.33 2.96 5.91
CA LEU A 63 2.23 3.28 7.02
C LEU A 63 1.68 4.44 7.87
N ALA A 64 1.27 5.54 7.23
CA ALA A 64 0.68 6.68 7.94
C ALA A 64 -0.64 6.32 8.67
N ALA A 65 -1.46 5.44 8.09
CA ALA A 65 -2.68 4.94 8.73
C ALA A 65 -2.36 4.10 9.97
N LEU A 66 -1.33 3.26 9.91
CA LEU A 66 -0.85 2.46 11.04
C LEU A 66 -0.28 3.35 12.14
N GLU A 67 0.54 4.36 11.80
CA GLU A 67 1.10 5.32 12.76
C GLU A 67 0.01 6.14 13.48
N THR A 68 -1.15 6.33 12.84
CA THR A 68 -2.31 7.03 13.40
C THR A 68 -3.35 6.11 14.04
N ASN A 69 -3.06 4.80 14.14
CA ASN A 69 -3.98 3.75 14.61
C ASN A 69 -5.36 3.80 13.93
N ASN A 70 -5.40 4.11 12.64
CA ASN A 70 -6.63 4.16 11.87
C ASN A 70 -6.93 2.80 11.23
N GLU A 71 -7.46 1.88 12.04
CA GLU A 71 -7.80 0.49 11.68
C GLU A 71 -8.83 0.32 10.55
N LYS A 72 -9.52 1.39 10.14
CA LYS A 72 -10.39 1.34 8.96
C LYS A 72 -9.61 1.66 7.70
N LEU A 73 -8.66 2.57 7.83
CA LEU A 73 -7.87 3.09 6.72
C LEU A 73 -6.77 2.11 6.32
N ASP A 74 -6.13 1.44 7.30
CA ASP A 74 -5.14 0.40 7.03
C ASP A 74 -5.74 -0.83 6.29
N LEU A 75 -6.92 -1.30 6.69
CA LEU A 75 -7.66 -2.39 6.07
C LEU A 75 -8.10 -2.02 4.65
N MET A 76 -8.62 -0.80 4.47
CA MET A 76 -9.00 -0.30 3.15
C MET A 76 -7.80 -0.23 2.21
N ILE A 77 -6.68 0.34 2.67
CA ILE A 77 -5.47 0.48 1.84
C ILE A 77 -4.81 -0.90 1.59
N GLY A 78 -4.80 -1.79 2.58
CA GLY A 78 -4.32 -3.17 2.39
C GLY A 78 -5.14 -3.93 1.35
N GLY A 79 -6.47 -3.78 1.40
CA GLY A 79 -7.37 -4.40 0.41
C GLY A 79 -7.19 -3.84 -0.99
N ASP A 80 -6.95 -2.54 -1.08
CA ASP A 80 -6.65 -1.86 -2.32
C ASP A 80 -5.33 -2.33 -2.96
N ILE A 81 -4.24 -2.42 -2.19
CA ILE A 81 -2.95 -2.96 -2.65
C ILE A 81 -3.13 -4.38 -3.20
N ARG A 82 -3.89 -5.22 -2.48
CA ARG A 82 -4.17 -6.59 -2.90
C ARG A 82 -5.02 -6.65 -4.17
N SER A 83 -6.06 -5.83 -4.28
CA SER A 83 -6.92 -5.75 -5.47
C SER A 83 -6.11 -5.41 -6.73
N ARG A 84 -5.15 -4.49 -6.60
CA ARG A 84 -4.29 -4.07 -7.71
C ARG A 84 -3.25 -5.09 -8.09
N MET A 85 -2.86 -6.02 -7.22
CA MET A 85 -1.72 -6.90 -7.45
C MET A 85 -2.05 -8.33 -7.06
N ASN A 86 -2.61 -9.02 -8.05
CA ASN A 86 -3.02 -10.40 -7.90
C ASN A 86 -1.82 -11.27 -7.48
N GLY A 87 -1.92 -11.89 -6.31
CA GLY A 87 -0.90 -12.81 -5.78
C GLY A 87 0.15 -12.18 -4.87
N ILE A 88 0.03 -10.90 -4.48
CA ILE A 88 0.91 -10.35 -3.45
C ILE A 88 0.57 -10.92 -2.09
N LYS A 89 1.62 -11.37 -1.41
CA LYS A 89 1.55 -11.92 -0.06
C LYS A 89 2.17 -11.02 0.98
N GLN A 90 3.11 -10.17 0.56
CA GLN A 90 3.91 -9.38 1.49
C GLN A 90 4.21 -7.99 0.94
N VAL A 91 4.13 -7.03 1.85
CA VAL A 91 4.54 -5.63 1.66
C VAL A 91 5.61 -5.34 2.70
N ILE A 92 6.82 -5.06 2.23
CA ILE A 92 7.92 -4.66 3.10
C ILE A 92 8.05 -3.15 3.02
N ILE A 93 8.10 -2.48 4.16
CA ILE A 93 8.23 -1.04 4.33
C ILE A 93 9.52 -0.78 5.11
N ASP A 94 10.53 -0.22 4.43
CA ASP A 94 11.73 0.29 5.09
C ASP A 94 11.48 1.74 5.55
N ASN A 95 11.39 1.99 6.86
CA ASN A 95 11.26 3.33 7.45
C ASN A 95 12.60 3.85 8.01
N GLY A 96 13.70 3.48 7.35
CA GLY A 96 15.04 3.94 7.74
C GLY A 96 15.17 5.46 7.80
N SER A 97 16.06 5.96 8.66
CA SER A 97 16.27 7.38 9.01
C SER A 97 16.78 8.31 7.90
N SER A 98 16.74 7.90 6.63
CA SER A 98 17.21 8.70 5.49
C SER A 98 16.04 9.38 4.77
N PRO A 99 16.09 10.71 4.52
CA PRO A 99 14.98 11.47 3.92
C PRO A 99 14.66 11.09 2.46
N ASP A 100 15.50 10.28 1.82
CA ASP A 100 15.30 9.69 0.48
C ASP A 100 14.63 8.31 0.50
N ARG A 101 14.42 7.71 1.69
CA ARG A 101 13.93 6.34 1.86
C ARG A 101 12.45 6.20 2.17
N VAL A 102 11.66 7.27 2.07
CA VAL A 102 10.20 7.21 2.28
C VAL A 102 9.62 6.03 1.48
N GLY A 103 9.38 4.93 2.18
CA GLY A 103 8.86 3.68 1.66
C GLY A 103 9.63 3.08 0.48
N ARG A 104 10.80 2.46 0.72
CA ARG A 104 11.20 1.37 -0.20
C ARG A 104 10.24 0.22 0.00
N PHE A 105 9.29 0.11 -0.91
CA PHE A 105 8.33 -0.99 -0.92
C PHE A 105 8.84 -2.14 -1.77
N HIS A 106 9.14 -3.26 -1.13
CA HIS A 106 9.35 -4.50 -1.85
C HIS A 106 8.04 -5.29 -1.85
N LEU A 107 7.51 -5.43 -3.05
CA LEU A 107 6.32 -6.20 -3.33
C LEU A 107 6.80 -7.57 -3.81
N THR A 108 6.72 -8.58 -2.95
CA THR A 108 7.10 -9.93 -3.33
C THR A 108 5.87 -10.65 -3.87
N THR A 109 5.89 -10.96 -5.16
CA THR A 109 5.07 -12.04 -5.70
C THR A 109 5.80 -13.35 -5.43
N PRO A 110 5.13 -14.42 -5.01
CA PRO A 110 5.79 -15.70 -4.85
C PRO A 110 6.36 -16.11 -6.21
N SER A 111 7.68 -16.19 -6.30
CA SER A 111 8.35 -16.95 -7.35
C SER A 111 7.86 -18.39 -7.25
N GLY A 112 7.15 -18.86 -8.28
CA GLY A 112 6.81 -20.27 -8.43
C GLY A 112 8.06 -21.14 -8.50
#